data_AF-A0A923W9C5-F1
#
_entry.id   AF-A0A923W9C5-F1
#
_cell.length_a   1.000
_cell.length_b   1.000
_cell.length_c   1.000
_cell.angle_alpha   90.00
_cell.angle_beta   90.00
_cell.angle_gamma   90.00
#
_symmetry.space_group_name_H-M   'P 1'
#
loop_
_entity.id
_entity.type
_entity.pdbx_description
1 polymer ?
#
loop_
_entity_poly.entity_id
_entity_poly.type
_entity_poly.pdbx_seq_one_letter_code
_entity_poly.pdbx_strand_id
1 'polypeptide(L)'
;MKTPYASRTRRLQLASILALTSLVATAAVPTPATRVGDYRTAQSGAFTTASTWEVFVAGPSATAADGHFTPAADFPTNTAGTITIRATHAVTLDVAAILDEVIIEQGATFEHSGTANLTLSNSAAPYELIVQGIYRELSVTGRLAPLLGAQIIVDETGIWQHSANGGSLPTAEWSSSSLLLFDGITDALSLSSTAKLGQVFGRITWNCLT
;
A
#
# COMPACT_ATOMS: atom_id res chain seq x y z
N MET A 1 27.11 -66.38 48.45
CA MET A 1 25.91 -66.13 47.62
C MET A 1 26.18 -64.86 46.82
N LYS A 2 26.44 -64.97 45.50
CA LYS A 2 26.78 -63.83 44.62
C LYS A 2 25.49 -63.23 44.06
N THR A 3 25.22 -61.97 44.36
CA THR A 3 24.12 -61.19 43.77
C THR A 3 24.62 -60.48 42.50
N PRO A 4 23.92 -60.58 41.35
CA PRO A 4 24.38 -59.97 40.10
C PRO A 4 24.00 -58.48 39.98
N TYR A 5 24.88 -57.76 39.29
CA TYR A 5 24.84 -56.36 38.91
C TYR A 5 23.82 -56.16 37.77
N ALA A 6 22.79 -55.32 37.96
CA ALA A 6 21.89 -54.89 36.89
C ALA A 6 22.22 -53.45 36.49
N SER A 7 22.74 -53.30 35.27
CA SER A 7 22.94 -52.04 34.57
C SER A 7 21.68 -51.60 33.84
N ARG A 8 21.64 -50.31 33.47
CA ARG A 8 20.83 -49.61 32.42
C ARG A 8 19.97 -48.49 33.00
N THR A 9 19.86 -47.28 32.44
CA THR A 9 20.55 -46.53 31.37
C THR A 9 20.07 -45.08 31.57
N ARG A 10 20.96 -44.09 31.59
CA ARG A 10 20.55 -42.66 31.61
C ARG A 10 19.82 -42.35 30.30
N ARG A 11 18.52 -42.08 30.35
CA ARG A 11 17.78 -41.52 29.21
C ARG A 11 18.09 -40.01 29.16
N LEU A 12 18.80 -39.57 28.12
CA LEU A 12 18.84 -38.16 27.75
C LEU A 12 17.42 -37.72 27.36
N GLN A 13 16.87 -36.72 28.04
CA GLN A 13 15.69 -36.01 27.55
C GLN A 13 16.16 -35.08 26.42
N LEU A 14 15.77 -35.39 25.17
CA LEU A 14 15.91 -34.44 24.06
C LEU A 14 14.91 -33.30 24.29
N ALA A 15 15.41 -32.08 24.40
CA ALA A 15 14.62 -30.87 24.32
C ALA A 15 14.24 -30.64 22.84
N SER A 16 12.97 -30.91 22.50
CA SER A 16 12.42 -30.56 21.20
C SER A 16 12.06 -29.07 21.19
N ILE A 17 12.93 -28.23 20.63
CA ILE A 17 12.57 -26.85 20.25
C ILE A 17 11.83 -26.94 18.93
N LEU A 18 10.50 -26.86 18.97
CA LEU A 18 9.68 -26.70 17.77
C LEU A 18 9.75 -25.22 17.37
N ALA A 19 10.62 -24.87 16.43
CA ALA A 19 10.57 -23.56 15.79
C ALA A 19 9.32 -23.52 14.89
N LEU A 20 8.25 -22.92 15.40
CA LEU A 20 7.05 -22.63 14.63
C LEU A 20 7.37 -21.46 13.69
N THR A 21 7.90 -21.75 12.50
CA THR A 21 7.94 -20.74 11.43
C THR A 21 6.52 -20.62 10.88
N SER A 22 5.77 -19.60 11.31
CA SER A 22 4.49 -19.27 10.71
C SER A 22 4.74 -18.82 9.27
N LEU A 23 4.45 -19.69 8.31
CA LEU A 23 4.28 -19.28 6.91
C LEU A 23 2.95 -18.52 6.83
N VAL A 24 3.00 -17.19 6.98
CA VAL A 24 1.88 -16.34 6.59
C VAL A 24 1.93 -16.30 5.07
N ALA A 25 1.14 -17.14 4.42
CA ALA A 25 0.86 -16.98 3.00
C ALA A 25 -0.05 -15.75 2.88
N THR A 26 0.51 -14.60 2.53
CA THR A 26 -0.28 -13.45 2.07
C THR A 26 -0.91 -13.88 0.75
N ALA A 27 -2.24 -13.91 0.68
CA ALA A 27 -2.90 -14.07 -0.61
C ALA A 27 -2.85 -12.73 -1.33
N ALA A 28 -2.48 -12.72 -2.62
CA ALA A 28 -2.55 -11.52 -3.45
C ALA A 28 -3.93 -10.86 -3.31
N VAL A 29 -3.96 -9.55 -3.12
CA VAL A 29 -5.22 -8.80 -2.99
C VAL A 29 -5.96 -8.90 -4.32
N PRO A 30 -7.16 -9.52 -4.38
CA PRO A 30 -7.91 -9.61 -5.62
C PRO A 30 -8.28 -8.20 -6.07
N THR A 31 -8.04 -7.89 -7.35
CA THR A 31 -8.54 -6.64 -7.92
C THR A 31 -10.08 -6.70 -7.97
N PRO A 32 -10.78 -5.67 -7.48
CA PRO A 32 -12.23 -5.63 -7.55
C PRO A 32 -12.69 -5.67 -9.02
N ALA A 33 -13.83 -6.32 -9.26
CA ALA A 33 -14.42 -6.36 -10.58
C ALA A 33 -14.87 -4.95 -11.01
N THR A 34 -14.65 -4.60 -12.28
CA THR A 34 -14.99 -3.27 -12.80
C THR A 34 -16.49 -2.98 -12.70
N ARG A 35 -16.83 -1.78 -12.23
CA ARG A 35 -18.19 -1.28 -12.01
C ARG A 35 -18.36 0.13 -12.60
N VAL A 36 -19.61 0.50 -12.84
CA VAL A 36 -19.95 1.87 -13.28
C VAL A 36 -19.49 2.86 -12.22
N GLY A 37 -18.75 3.87 -12.66
CA GLY A 37 -18.14 4.87 -11.77
C GLY A 37 -16.70 4.54 -11.34
N ASP A 38 -16.13 3.40 -11.74
CA ASP A 38 -14.70 3.14 -11.54
C ASP A 38 -13.86 4.05 -12.44
N TYR A 39 -12.75 4.53 -11.89
CA TYR A 39 -11.79 5.37 -12.59
C TYR A 39 -10.52 4.60 -12.86
N ARG A 40 -9.86 4.91 -13.97
CA ARG A 40 -8.47 4.53 -14.18
C ARG A 40 -7.69 5.59 -14.94
N THR A 41 -6.38 5.58 -14.79
CA THR A 41 -5.54 6.57 -15.48
C THR A 41 -5.48 6.30 -16.99
N ALA A 42 -5.82 7.28 -17.83
CA ALA A 42 -5.67 7.27 -19.28
C ALA A 42 -4.23 7.57 -19.74
N GLN A 43 -3.48 8.34 -18.94
CA GLN A 43 -2.09 8.73 -19.16
C GLN A 43 -1.44 9.16 -17.84
N SER A 44 -0.13 9.42 -17.85
CA SER A 44 0.56 10.09 -16.74
C SER A 44 0.20 11.57 -16.68
N GLY A 45 0.17 12.16 -15.48
CA GLY A 45 -0.14 13.58 -15.32
C GLY A 45 -0.48 13.98 -13.89
N ALA A 46 -0.94 15.23 -13.75
CA ALA A 46 -1.48 15.72 -12.48
C ALA A 46 -2.80 15.00 -12.13
N PHE A 47 -3.03 14.76 -10.84
CA PHE A 47 -4.22 14.09 -10.35
C PHE A 47 -5.48 14.86 -10.71
N THR A 48 -5.48 16.19 -10.62
CA THR A 48 -6.65 17.03 -10.92
C THR A 48 -6.96 17.20 -12.41
N THR A 49 -6.08 16.75 -13.31
CA THR A 49 -6.28 16.90 -14.75
C THR A 49 -7.24 15.83 -15.28
N ALA A 50 -8.41 16.23 -15.79
CA ALA A 50 -9.43 15.30 -16.29
C ALA A 50 -8.90 14.33 -17.37
N SER A 51 -8.02 14.79 -18.26
CA SER A 51 -7.43 13.93 -19.30
C SER A 51 -6.47 12.87 -18.75
N THR A 52 -6.05 12.96 -17.49
CA THR A 52 -5.32 11.89 -16.79
C THR A 52 -6.22 10.67 -16.59
N TRP A 53 -7.55 10.80 -16.68
CA TRP A 53 -8.51 9.78 -16.26
C TRP A 53 -9.48 9.38 -17.37
N GLU A 54 -9.90 8.12 -17.30
CA GLU A 54 -11.09 7.59 -17.94
C GLU A 54 -11.99 6.97 -16.87
N VAL A 55 -13.31 7.06 -17.06
CA VAL A 55 -14.32 6.53 -16.13
C VAL A 55 -15.14 5.45 -16.82
N PHE A 56 -15.44 4.37 -16.11
CA PHE A 56 -16.28 3.29 -16.61
C PHE A 56 -17.74 3.71 -16.56
N VAL A 57 -18.38 3.72 -17.73
CA VAL A 57 -19.80 4.04 -17.88
C VAL A 57 -20.58 2.80 -18.29
N ALA A 58 -21.87 2.77 -17.96
CA ALA A 58 -22.75 1.72 -18.44
C ALA A 58 -22.90 1.78 -19.97
N GLY A 59 -23.05 0.62 -20.60
CA GLY A 59 -23.44 0.56 -22.01
C GLY A 59 -24.93 0.82 -22.21
N PRO A 60 -25.44 0.62 -23.44
CA PRO A 60 -26.85 0.81 -23.77
C PRO A 60 -27.83 0.03 -22.88
N SER A 61 -27.40 -1.11 -22.31
CA SER A 61 -28.20 -1.91 -21.38
C SER A 61 -28.37 -1.28 -20.00
N ALA A 62 -27.70 -0.16 -19.73
CA ALA A 62 -27.60 0.48 -18.42
C ALA A 62 -27.01 -0.43 -17.32
N THR A 63 -26.27 -1.46 -17.71
CA THR A 63 -25.55 -2.35 -16.78
C THR A 63 -24.05 -2.26 -16.99
N ALA A 64 -23.27 -2.80 -16.04
CA ALA A 64 -21.82 -2.95 -16.21
C ALA A 64 -21.45 -4.00 -17.27
N ALA A 65 -22.37 -4.88 -17.67
CA ALA A 65 -22.07 -6.02 -18.54
C ALA A 65 -21.66 -5.60 -19.96
N ASP A 66 -22.16 -4.45 -20.43
CA ASP A 66 -21.81 -3.84 -21.72
C ASP A 66 -21.12 -2.47 -21.55
N GLY A 67 -20.60 -2.20 -20.34
CA GLY A 67 -19.92 -0.95 -20.04
C GLY A 67 -18.55 -0.83 -20.71
N HIS A 68 -18.05 0.40 -20.77
CA HIS A 68 -16.75 0.73 -21.33
C HIS A 68 -16.18 1.96 -20.65
N PHE A 69 -14.87 2.15 -20.78
CA PHE A 69 -14.24 3.37 -20.31
C PHE A 69 -14.36 4.49 -21.34
N THR A 70 -14.65 5.69 -20.87
CA THR A 70 -14.69 6.93 -21.66
C THR A 70 -13.83 8.00 -20.99
N PRO A 71 -13.30 9.00 -21.73
CA PRO A 71 -12.61 10.13 -21.13
C PRO A 71 -13.44 10.74 -19.99
N ALA A 72 -12.81 10.95 -18.84
CA ALA A 72 -13.49 11.54 -17.69
C ALA A 72 -13.69 13.04 -17.89
N ALA A 73 -14.81 13.57 -17.38
CA ALA A 73 -15.07 15.01 -17.36
C ALA A 73 -14.31 15.72 -16.23
N ASP A 74 -14.08 15.00 -15.13
CA ASP A 74 -13.41 15.48 -13.92
C ASP A 74 -12.52 14.36 -13.34
N PHE A 75 -11.61 14.73 -12.43
CA PHE A 75 -10.79 13.78 -11.70
C PHE A 75 -11.61 13.01 -10.62
N PRO A 76 -11.19 11.80 -10.21
CA PRO A 76 -11.91 11.02 -9.22
C PRO A 76 -11.86 11.65 -7.81
N THR A 77 -12.89 11.38 -7.02
CA THR A 77 -12.98 11.76 -5.60
C THR A 77 -13.43 10.55 -4.79
N ASN A 78 -13.66 10.69 -3.48
CA ASN A 78 -14.16 9.62 -2.61
C ASN A 78 -15.58 9.13 -2.92
N THR A 79 -16.24 9.64 -3.97
CA THR A 79 -17.52 9.14 -4.48
C THR A 79 -17.36 8.28 -5.74
N ALA A 80 -16.14 8.19 -6.28
CA ALA A 80 -15.83 7.25 -7.34
C ALA A 80 -16.00 5.80 -6.85
N GLY A 81 -16.10 4.87 -7.79
CA GLY A 81 -15.81 3.47 -7.49
C GLY A 81 -14.31 3.26 -7.25
N THR A 82 -13.77 2.13 -7.67
CA THR A 82 -12.32 1.89 -7.54
C THR A 82 -11.54 2.89 -8.40
N ILE A 83 -10.46 3.45 -7.87
CA ILE A 83 -9.56 4.39 -8.57
C ILE A 83 -8.25 3.67 -8.88
N THR A 84 -8.02 3.33 -10.15
CA THR A 84 -6.84 2.56 -10.57
C THR A 84 -5.80 3.41 -11.27
N ILE A 85 -4.61 3.55 -10.68
CA ILE A 85 -3.44 4.09 -11.35
C ILE A 85 -2.76 2.93 -12.09
N ARG A 86 -2.94 2.88 -13.41
CA ARG A 86 -2.49 1.78 -14.25
C ARG A 86 -0.98 1.66 -14.34
N ALA A 87 -0.52 0.43 -14.57
CA ALA A 87 0.88 0.13 -14.86
C ALA A 87 1.45 1.08 -15.93
N THR A 88 2.73 1.46 -15.78
CA THR A 88 3.46 2.45 -16.61
C THR A 88 3.03 3.91 -16.46
N HIS A 89 1.92 4.21 -15.77
CA HIS A 89 1.51 5.59 -15.51
C HIS A 89 2.10 6.14 -14.22
N ALA A 90 2.35 7.45 -14.21
CA ALA A 90 2.73 8.21 -13.04
C ALA A 90 1.72 9.33 -12.82
N VAL A 91 1.15 9.39 -11.62
CA VAL A 91 0.22 10.45 -11.22
C VAL A 91 0.82 11.26 -10.09
N THR A 92 0.75 12.57 -10.18
CA THR A 92 1.20 13.49 -9.12
C THR A 92 0.00 14.10 -8.42
N LEU A 93 -0.08 13.98 -7.09
CA LEU A 93 -1.07 14.68 -6.28
C LEU A 93 -0.70 16.17 -6.17
N ASP A 94 -1.34 16.99 -6.99
CA ASP A 94 -1.08 18.43 -7.13
C ASP A 94 -1.96 19.30 -6.21
N VAL A 95 -3.12 18.81 -5.80
CA VAL A 95 -4.05 19.48 -4.88
C VAL A 95 -4.53 18.50 -3.82
N ALA A 96 -4.92 19.01 -2.65
CA ALA A 96 -5.51 18.19 -1.61
C ALA A 96 -6.75 17.45 -2.11
N ALA A 97 -6.84 16.15 -1.83
CA ALA A 97 -7.91 15.29 -2.30
C ALA A 97 -8.42 14.39 -1.17
N ILE A 98 -9.71 14.08 -1.24
CA ILE A 98 -10.32 13.03 -0.44
C ILE A 98 -10.66 11.90 -1.41
N LEU A 99 -10.03 10.75 -1.21
CA LEU A 99 -10.20 9.56 -2.05
C LEU A 99 -10.79 8.41 -1.22
N ASP A 100 -11.21 7.38 -1.93
CA ASP A 100 -11.55 6.05 -1.43
C ASP A 100 -10.75 5.04 -2.29
N GLU A 101 -10.94 3.73 -2.09
CA GLU A 101 -10.35 2.59 -2.80
C GLU A 101 -9.43 2.92 -4.00
N VAL A 102 -8.17 3.26 -3.69
CA VAL A 102 -7.13 3.52 -4.69
C VAL A 102 -6.25 2.29 -4.87
N ILE A 103 -6.04 1.88 -6.13
CA ILE A 103 -5.11 0.83 -6.50
C ILE A 103 -3.97 1.46 -7.32
N ILE A 104 -2.74 1.28 -6.84
CA ILE A 104 -1.54 1.61 -7.60
C ILE A 104 -1.03 0.31 -8.19
N GLU A 105 -1.29 0.04 -9.47
CA GLU A 105 -0.88 -1.20 -10.11
C GLU A 105 0.65 -1.37 -10.13
N GLN A 106 1.12 -2.61 -10.25
CA GLN A 106 2.54 -2.89 -10.42
C GLN A 106 3.10 -2.11 -11.62
N GLY A 107 4.21 -1.40 -11.40
CA GLY A 107 4.83 -0.54 -12.42
C GLY A 107 4.20 0.84 -12.57
N ALA A 108 3.19 1.18 -11.77
CA ALA A 108 2.67 2.54 -11.65
C ALA A 108 3.38 3.32 -10.52
N THR A 109 3.26 4.65 -10.55
CA THR A 109 3.70 5.53 -9.46
C THR A 109 2.60 6.51 -9.09
N PHE A 110 2.28 6.59 -7.80
CA PHE A 110 1.55 7.71 -7.22
C PHE A 110 2.51 8.57 -6.41
N GLU A 111 2.76 9.78 -6.89
CA GLU A 111 3.65 10.73 -6.26
C GLU A 111 2.87 11.75 -5.44
N HIS A 112 3.20 11.82 -4.16
CA HIS A 112 2.71 12.81 -3.21
C HIS A 112 3.80 13.87 -3.02
N SER A 113 3.87 14.82 -3.95
CA SER A 113 5.04 15.71 -4.11
C SER A 113 5.00 17.03 -3.36
N GLY A 114 3.87 17.41 -2.74
CA GLY A 114 3.61 18.79 -2.34
C GLY A 114 3.14 19.01 -0.90
N THR A 115 2.44 20.13 -0.70
CA THR A 115 1.70 20.48 0.53
C THR A 115 0.26 19.98 0.51
N ALA A 116 -0.17 19.36 -0.60
CA ALA A 116 -1.48 18.74 -0.74
C ALA A 116 -1.67 17.68 0.35
N ASN A 117 -2.84 17.62 0.98
CA ASN A 117 -3.17 16.50 1.86
C ASN A 117 -3.94 15.44 1.07
N LEU A 118 -3.58 14.18 1.25
CA LEU A 118 -4.38 13.06 0.79
C LEU A 118 -5.15 12.49 1.98
N THR A 119 -6.48 12.58 1.94
CA THR A 119 -7.34 11.93 2.93
C THR A 119 -7.93 10.66 2.33
N LEU A 120 -7.81 9.53 3.02
CA LEU A 120 -8.48 8.29 2.63
C LEU A 120 -9.76 8.13 3.46
N SER A 121 -10.90 8.07 2.78
CA SER A 121 -12.21 7.84 3.39
C SER A 121 -12.41 6.37 3.67
N ASN A 122 -12.81 6.01 4.89
CA ASN A 122 -13.17 4.63 5.21
C ASN A 122 -14.44 4.22 4.46
N SER A 123 -14.40 3.09 3.77
CA SER A 123 -15.55 2.53 3.05
C SER A 123 -15.82 1.08 3.48
N ALA A 124 -16.57 0.34 2.67
CA ALA A 124 -16.79 -1.09 2.89
C ALA A 124 -15.69 -1.95 2.26
N ALA A 125 -14.77 -1.34 1.49
CA ALA A 125 -13.61 -2.02 0.95
C ALA A 125 -12.70 -2.47 2.10
N PRO A 126 -11.94 -3.58 1.94
CA PRO A 126 -10.99 -4.01 2.95
C PRO A 126 -9.80 -3.04 3.09
N TYR A 127 -9.46 -2.33 2.01
CA TYR A 127 -8.36 -1.37 1.95
C TYR A 127 -8.75 -0.17 1.08
N GLU A 128 -8.44 1.02 1.56
CA GLU A 128 -8.65 2.29 0.86
C GLU A 128 -7.45 2.68 -0.01
N LEU A 129 -6.28 2.08 0.24
CA LEU A 129 -5.11 2.22 -0.61
C LEU A 129 -4.37 0.87 -0.70
N ILE A 130 -4.28 0.36 -1.92
CA ILE A 130 -3.56 -0.85 -2.28
C ILE A 130 -2.35 -0.45 -3.12
N VAL A 131 -1.15 -0.65 -2.56
CA VAL A 131 0.12 -0.31 -3.22
C VAL A 131 0.76 -1.57 -3.80
N GLN A 132 0.61 -1.79 -5.10
CA GLN A 132 1.32 -2.83 -5.87
C GLN A 132 2.47 -2.24 -6.71
N GLY A 133 2.37 -0.96 -7.06
CA GLY A 133 3.44 -0.16 -7.66
C GLY A 133 4.20 0.66 -6.62
N ILE A 134 4.43 1.94 -6.91
CA ILE A 134 5.16 2.85 -6.03
C ILE A 134 4.23 3.92 -5.47
N TYR A 135 4.13 4.02 -4.15
CA TYR A 135 3.66 5.24 -3.48
C TYR A 135 4.88 6.03 -3.03
N ARG A 136 5.05 7.27 -3.51
CA ARG A 136 6.22 8.11 -3.24
C ARG A 136 5.83 9.35 -2.45
N GLU A 137 6.37 9.49 -1.24
CA GLU A 137 6.20 10.66 -0.38
C GLU A 137 7.44 11.56 -0.47
N LEU A 138 7.31 12.78 -0.98
CA LEU A 138 8.43 13.73 -1.12
C LEU A 138 8.48 14.81 -0.04
N SER A 139 7.42 14.97 0.76
CA SER A 139 7.23 16.12 1.65
C SER A 139 6.75 15.72 3.04
N VAL A 140 7.07 16.54 4.04
CA VAL A 140 6.58 16.39 5.43
C VAL A 140 5.35 17.27 5.73
N THR A 141 4.95 18.11 4.77
CA THR A 141 3.87 19.09 4.94
C THR A 141 2.55 18.61 4.36
N GLY A 142 2.58 18.03 3.15
CA GLY A 142 1.47 17.27 2.59
C GLY A 142 1.43 15.90 3.25
N ARG A 143 0.32 15.55 3.90
CA ARG A 143 0.22 14.33 4.70
C ARG A 143 -0.78 13.37 4.09
N LEU A 144 -0.45 12.09 4.12
CA LEU A 144 -1.44 11.03 4.02
C LEU A 144 -2.17 10.92 5.36
N ALA A 145 -3.47 11.17 5.35
CA ALA A 145 -4.33 11.18 6.53
C ALA A 145 -5.52 10.24 6.34
N PRO A 146 -5.35 8.93 6.58
CA PRO A 146 -6.47 7.99 6.57
C PRO A 146 -7.46 8.34 7.69
N LEU A 147 -8.75 8.35 7.38
CA LEU A 147 -9.80 8.48 8.38
C LEU A 147 -9.85 7.22 9.27
N LEU A 148 -10.52 7.33 10.42
CA LEU A 148 -10.65 6.19 11.34
C LEU A 148 -11.30 5.00 10.62
N GLY A 149 -10.63 3.86 10.66
CA GLY A 149 -11.08 2.63 10.01
C GLY A 149 -10.49 2.41 8.63
N ALA A 150 -9.99 3.46 7.96
CA ALA A 150 -9.35 3.32 6.66
C ALA A 150 -8.04 2.53 6.79
N GLN A 151 -7.86 1.54 5.95
CA GLN A 151 -6.76 0.60 5.92
C GLN A 151 -5.92 0.78 4.65
N ILE A 152 -4.62 0.55 4.79
CA ILE A 152 -3.65 0.63 3.70
C ILE A 152 -2.94 -0.72 3.66
N ILE A 153 -2.70 -1.24 2.46
CA ILE A 153 -1.82 -2.38 2.24
C ILE A 153 -0.71 -2.02 1.25
N VAL A 154 0.52 -2.36 1.62
CA VAL A 154 1.66 -2.43 0.70
C VAL A 154 1.83 -3.89 0.31
N ASP A 155 1.30 -4.22 -0.86
CA ASP A 155 1.16 -5.58 -1.36
C ASP A 155 2.53 -6.15 -1.78
N GLU A 156 2.56 -7.40 -2.25
CA GLU A 156 3.79 -8.17 -2.49
C GLU A 156 4.84 -7.46 -3.36
N THR A 157 4.39 -6.68 -4.34
CA THR A 157 5.25 -5.94 -5.27
C THR A 157 5.38 -4.45 -4.93
N GLY A 158 4.64 -4.01 -3.90
CA GLY A 158 4.51 -2.63 -3.49
C GLY A 158 5.80 -2.04 -2.95
N ILE A 159 6.05 -0.79 -3.32
CA ILE A 159 7.12 0.03 -2.77
C ILE A 159 6.50 1.27 -2.14
N TRP A 160 6.69 1.40 -0.83
CA TRP A 160 6.53 2.67 -0.14
C TRP A 160 7.87 3.41 -0.16
N GLN A 161 7.93 4.50 -0.92
CA GLN A 161 9.14 5.30 -1.05
C GLN A 161 9.02 6.58 -0.21
N HIS A 162 9.81 6.64 0.85
CA HIS A 162 9.94 7.77 1.75
C HIS A 162 11.14 8.64 1.33
N SER A 163 10.86 9.62 0.47
CA SER A 163 11.84 10.61 0.00
C SER A 163 11.76 11.94 0.74
N ALA A 164 10.92 12.05 1.78
CA ALA A 164 10.84 13.22 2.62
C ALA A 164 11.95 13.22 3.69
N ASN A 165 12.55 14.38 3.98
CA ASN A 165 13.52 14.53 5.07
C ASN A 165 12.80 14.71 6.42
N GLY A 166 12.34 13.59 6.99
CA GLY A 166 11.55 13.54 8.22
C GLY A 166 10.11 13.09 7.97
N GLY A 167 9.16 13.47 8.83
CA GLY A 167 7.76 13.11 8.69
C GLY A 167 7.39 11.79 9.37
N SER A 168 6.32 11.14 8.92
CA SER A 168 5.82 9.90 9.53
C SER A 168 5.25 8.96 8.49
N LEU A 169 5.55 7.67 8.60
CA LEU A 169 4.90 6.64 7.79
C LEU A 169 3.41 6.50 8.16
N PRO A 170 2.55 5.99 7.26
CA PRO A 170 1.20 5.57 7.63
C PRO A 170 1.23 4.29 8.47
N THR A 171 0.10 3.97 9.09
CA THR A 171 -0.15 2.60 9.54
C THR A 171 -0.63 1.82 8.31
N ALA A 172 0.01 0.70 8.00
CA ALA A 172 -0.32 -0.13 6.86
C ALA A 172 -0.05 -1.61 7.19
N GLU A 173 -0.76 -2.49 6.51
CA GLU A 173 -0.35 -3.88 6.36
C GLU A 173 0.77 -3.97 5.33
N TRP A 174 1.85 -4.67 5.67
CA TRP A 174 3.00 -4.83 4.79
C TRP A 174 3.15 -6.30 4.44
N SER A 175 3.03 -6.63 3.16
CA SER A 175 3.38 -7.97 2.70
C SER A 175 4.87 -8.24 2.99
N SER A 176 5.21 -9.50 3.30
CA SER A 176 6.59 -9.90 3.59
C SER A 176 7.60 -9.59 2.48
N SER A 177 7.15 -9.50 1.22
CA SER A 177 7.98 -9.18 0.06
C SER A 177 7.97 -7.70 -0.34
N SER A 178 7.09 -6.89 0.25
CA SER A 178 7.00 -5.44 0.02
C SER A 178 8.28 -4.71 0.41
N LEU A 179 8.48 -3.50 -0.12
CA LEU A 179 9.63 -2.66 0.20
C LEU A 179 9.22 -1.32 0.80
N LEU A 180 9.77 -1.02 1.98
CA LEU A 180 9.89 0.34 2.49
C LEU A 180 11.29 0.87 2.12
N LEU A 181 11.34 1.89 1.26
CA LEU A 181 12.56 2.54 0.81
C LEU A 181 12.67 3.93 1.44
N PHE A 182 13.72 4.18 2.20
CA PHE A 182 14.12 5.53 2.58
C PHE A 182 15.23 6.01 1.64
N ASP A 183 15.05 7.17 1.01
CA ASP A 183 16.07 7.78 0.15
C ASP A 183 16.19 9.30 0.28
N GLY A 184 15.34 9.94 1.08
CA GLY A 184 15.34 11.40 1.26
C GLY A 184 15.73 11.92 2.64
N ILE A 185 16.12 11.05 3.57
CA ILE A 185 16.51 11.47 4.94
C ILE A 185 17.94 11.99 4.92
N THR A 186 18.15 13.29 5.13
CA THR A 186 19.48 13.90 5.17
C THR A 186 19.92 14.21 6.59
N ASP A 187 19.07 14.88 7.38
CA ASP A 187 19.41 15.35 8.72
C ASP A 187 18.25 15.26 9.72
N ALA A 188 17.08 14.77 9.29
CA ALA A 188 15.93 14.64 10.17
C ALA A 188 16.23 13.69 11.33
N LEU A 189 16.20 14.25 12.54
CA LEU A 189 16.45 13.52 13.79
C LEU A 189 15.24 12.71 14.26
N SER A 190 14.08 12.88 13.62
CA SER A 190 12.88 12.11 13.91
C SER A 190 12.06 11.84 12.66
N LEU A 191 11.72 10.57 12.48
CA LEU A 191 10.49 10.19 11.80
C LEU A 191 9.37 10.27 12.85
N SER A 192 8.87 11.49 13.09
CA SER A 192 7.97 11.81 14.18
C SER A 192 6.58 11.17 13.99
N SER A 193 6.44 9.91 14.37
CA SER A 193 5.43 9.61 15.39
C SER A 193 5.80 8.30 16.06
N THR A 194 5.81 8.32 17.38
CA THR A 194 6.23 7.28 18.32
C THR A 194 5.42 5.96 18.26
N ALA A 195 4.75 5.65 17.14
CA ALA A 195 3.90 4.46 16.96
C ALA A 195 4.05 3.73 15.62
N LYS A 196 4.79 4.24 14.62
CA LYS A 196 4.66 3.72 13.23
C LYS A 196 5.88 3.05 12.62
N LEU A 197 7.05 3.13 13.28
CA LEU A 197 8.19 2.25 12.99
C LEU A 197 8.11 0.89 13.72
N GLY A 198 7.14 0.71 14.62
CA GLY A 198 6.90 -0.54 15.34
C GLY A 198 6.03 -1.55 14.59
N GLN A 199 5.75 -1.29 13.31
CA GLN A 199 4.99 -2.20 12.45
C GLN A 199 5.90 -3.34 11.97
N VAL A 200 5.29 -4.45 11.55
CA VAL A 200 6.02 -5.51 10.85
C VAL A 200 6.09 -5.11 9.38
N PHE A 201 7.30 -4.78 8.92
CA PHE A 201 7.57 -4.45 7.52
C PHE A 201 8.01 -5.71 6.76
N GLY A 202 7.86 -5.70 5.43
CA GLY A 202 8.43 -6.74 4.56
C GLY A 202 9.96 -6.61 4.48
N ARG A 203 10.43 -5.71 3.63
CA ARG A 203 11.84 -5.35 3.49
C ARG A 203 12.02 -3.86 3.72
N ILE A 204 13.14 -3.49 4.34
CA ILE A 204 13.50 -2.09 4.56
C ILE A 204 14.84 -1.83 3.91
N THR A 205 14.93 -0.77 3.11
CA THR A 205 16.19 -0.26 2.55
C THR A 205 16.40 1.17 3.00
N TRP A 206 17.58 1.46 3.56
CA TRP A 206 18.03 2.81 3.85
C TRP A 206 19.08 3.22 2.82
N ASN A 207 18.68 4.06 1.87
CA ASN A 207 19.49 4.52 0.74
C ASN A 207 19.53 6.06 0.69
N CYS A 208 19.65 6.68 1.85
CA CYS A 208 19.81 8.13 1.96
C CYS A 208 21.28 8.51 1.88
N LEU A 209 21.59 9.66 1.29
CA LEU A 209 22.94 10.24 1.31
C LEU A 209 23.25 10.74 2.73
N THR A 210 24.41 10.38 3.25
CA THR A 210 24.98 10.91 4.50
C THR A 210 25.62 12.27 4.29
#